data_AF-A6UQU2-F1
#
_entry.id   AF-A6UQU2-F1
#
_cell.length_a   1.000
_cell.length_b   1.000
_cell.length_c   1.000
_cell.angle_alpha   90.00
_cell.angle_beta   90.00
_cell.angle_gamma   90.00
#
_symmetry.space_group_name_H-M   'P 1'
#
loop_
_entity.id
_entity.type
_entity.pdbx_description
1 polymer ?
#
loop_
_entity_poly.entity_id
_entity_poly.type
_entity_poly.pdbx_seq_one_letter_code
_entity_poly.pdbx_strand_id
1 'polypeptide(L)' 'MINNELILETAPYVQDLEYIKELIENSKDITDLVILLNKLIADEKEISKKTDLKILMEKIEELKLI' A
#
# COMPACT_ATOMS: atom_id res chain seq x y z
N MET A 1 10.85 11.14 0.56
CA MET A 1 11.31 10.77 -0.81
C MET A 1 10.75 9.39 -1.18
N ILE A 2 11.01 8.36 -0.37
CA ILE A 2 10.50 6.98 -0.58
C ILE A 2 8.96 6.94 -0.69
N ASN A 3 8.23 7.65 0.16
CA ASN A 3 6.75 7.68 0.10
C ASN A 3 6.21 8.18 -1.25
N ASN A 4 6.85 9.20 -1.85
CA ASN A 4 6.39 9.75 -3.13
C ASN A 4 6.64 8.77 -4.28
N GLU A 5 7.76 8.06 -4.26
CA GLU A 5 8.09 7.01 -5.23
C GLU A 5 7.08 5.86 -5.14
N LEU A 6 6.80 5.37 -3.92
CA LEU A 6 5.83 4.32 -3.70
C LEU A 6 4.41 4.71 -4.18
N ILE A 7 3.99 5.96 -3.92
CA ILE A 7 2.70 6.49 -4.42
C ILE A 7 2.69 6.51 -5.95
N LEU A 8 3.76 7.01 -6.59
CA LEU A 8 3.85 7.11 -8.04
C LEU A 8 3.84 5.75 -8.73
N GLU A 9 4.53 4.77 -8.19
CA GLU A 9 4.57 3.40 -8.73
C GLU A 9 3.28 2.64 -8.50
N THR A 10 2.52 2.97 -7.44
CA THR A 10 1.24 2.32 -7.12
C THR A 10 0.06 2.94 -7.88
N ALA A 11 0.09 4.27 -8.09
CA ALA A 11 -1.02 5.04 -8.65
C ALA A 11 -1.63 4.52 -9.97
N PRO A 12 -0.86 4.00 -10.95
CA PRO A 12 -1.42 3.51 -12.20
C PRO A 12 -2.28 2.25 -12.08
N TYR A 13 -2.19 1.54 -10.95
CA TYR A 13 -2.73 0.19 -10.79
C TYR A 13 -3.90 0.10 -9.81
N VAL A 14 -4.06 1.10 -8.93
CA VAL A 14 -5.08 1.11 -7.88
C VAL A 14 -6.31 1.92 -8.28
N GLN A 15 -7.45 1.53 -7.74
CA GLN A 15 -8.71 2.25 -7.97
C GLN A 15 -8.85 3.45 -7.03
N ASP A 16 -8.48 3.28 -5.75
CA ASP A 16 -8.58 4.32 -4.73
C ASP A 16 -7.19 4.82 -4.31
N LEU A 17 -6.63 5.73 -5.12
CA LEU A 17 -5.33 6.33 -4.84
C LEU A 17 -5.31 7.15 -3.54
N GLU A 18 -6.44 7.78 -3.17
CA GLU A 18 -6.48 8.61 -1.96
C GLU A 18 -6.35 7.72 -0.71
N TYR A 19 -7.07 6.60 -0.69
CA TYR A 19 -6.93 5.60 0.37
C TYR A 19 -5.50 5.08 0.50
N ILE A 20 -4.84 4.78 -0.63
CA ILE A 20 -3.44 4.34 -0.63
C ILE A 20 -2.49 5.41 -0.06
N LYS A 21 -2.66 6.67 -0.44
CA LYS A 21 -1.87 7.78 0.11
C LYS A 21 -2.06 7.90 1.61
N GLU A 22 -3.30 7.86 2.09
CA GLU A 22 -3.60 7.92 3.51
C GLU A 22 -2.88 6.81 4.29
N LEU A 23 -2.84 5.58 3.76
CA LEU A 23 -2.11 4.48 4.41
C LEU A 23 -0.60 4.77 4.49
N ILE A 24 0.00 5.26 3.40
CA ILE A 24 1.44 5.55 3.33
C ILE A 24 1.81 6.73 4.24
N GLU A 25 1.01 7.80 4.25
CA GLU A 25 1.29 9.02 5.02
C GLU A 25 1.05 8.84 6.52
N ASN A 26 0.09 7.99 6.91
CA ASN A 26 -0.19 7.71 8.33
C ASN A 26 0.72 6.63 8.93
N SER A 27 1.51 5.94 8.10
CA SER A 27 2.48 4.95 8.58
C SER A 27 3.78 5.61 8.99
N LYS A 28 4.37 5.16 10.10
CA LYS A 28 5.63 5.74 10.63
C LYS A 28 6.83 5.44 9.74
N ASP A 29 6.87 4.23 9.20
CA ASP A 29 7.88 3.70 8.30
C ASP A 29 7.30 2.54 7.47
N ILE A 30 8.11 1.95 6.59
CA ILE A 30 7.67 0.84 5.73
C ILE A 30 7.31 -0.40 6.55
N THR A 31 7.96 -0.65 7.69
CA THR A 31 7.66 -1.82 8.52
C THR A 31 6.26 -1.68 9.13
N ASP A 32 5.94 -0.49 9.66
CA ASP A 32 4.61 -0.14 10.17
C ASP A 32 3.53 -0.29 9.08
N LEU A 33 3.81 0.20 7.87
CA LEU A 33 2.92 0.05 6.71
C LEU A 33 2.67 -1.42 6.35
N VAL A 34 3.71 -2.25 6.30
CA VAL A 34 3.59 -3.68 5.97
C VAL A 34 2.78 -4.43 7.03
N ILE A 35 2.97 -4.12 8.31
CA ILE A 35 2.16 -4.69 9.40
C ILE A 35 0.68 -4.31 9.22
N LEU A 36 0.42 -3.03 8.94
CA LEU A 36 -0.93 -2.52 8.69
C LEU A 36 -1.58 -3.20 7.48
N LEU A 37 -0.87 -3.29 6.35
CA LEU A 37 -1.37 -3.92 5.12
C LEU A 37 -1.70 -5.38 5.33
N ASN A 38 -0.84 -6.15 6.00
CA ASN A 38 -1.11 -7.57 6.30
C ASN A 38 -2.41 -7.75 7.08
N LYS A 39 -2.65 -6.89 8.08
CA LYS A 39 -3.90 -6.90 8.85
C LYS A 39 -5.11 -6.56 7.97
N LEU A 40 -5.02 -5.47 7.20
CA LEU A 40 -6.12 -5.03 6.33
C LEU A 40 -6.45 -6.08 5.26
N ILE A 41 -5.44 -6.66 4.61
CA ILE A 41 -5.63 -7.70 3.58
C ILE A 41 -6.30 -8.96 4.16
N ALA A 42 -5.96 -9.34 5.39
CA ALA A 42 -6.56 -10.50 6.05
C ALA A 42 -8.07 -10.31 6.29
N ASP A 43 -8.46 -9.12 6.76
CA ASP A 43 -9.83 -8.83 7.19
C ASP A 43 -10.74 -8.28 6.07
N GLU A 44 -10.15 -7.71 5.01
CA GLU A 44 -10.90 -7.05 3.93
C GLU A 44 -11.71 -8.05 3.09
N LYS A 45 -13.00 -7.74 2.92
CA LYS A 45 -13.98 -8.52 2.17
C LYS A 45 -14.31 -7.88 0.83
N GLU A 46 -14.10 -6.58 0.69
CA GLU A 46 -14.29 -5.88 -0.58
C GLU A 46 -13.13 -6.20 -1.54
N ILE A 47 -13.45 -6.82 -2.68
CA ILE A 47 -12.43 -7.36 -3.60
C ILE A 47 -11.57 -6.26 -4.21
N SER A 48 -12.17 -5.13 -4.62
CA SER A 48 -11.49 -3.94 -5.16
C SER A 48 -10.45 -3.42 -4.17
N LYS A 49 -10.90 -3.11 -2.95
CA LYS A 49 -10.04 -2.58 -1.90
C LYS A 49 -8.94 -3.57 -1.49
N LYS A 50 -9.26 -4.86 -1.38
CA LYS A 50 -8.27 -5.91 -1.12
C LYS A 50 -7.23 -6.02 -2.23
N THR A 51 -7.63 -5.78 -3.48
CA THR A 51 -6.71 -5.79 -4.63
C THR A 51 -5.77 -4.59 -4.57
N ASP A 52 -6.29 -3.39 -4.32
CA ASP A 52 -5.47 -2.18 -4.15
C ASP A 52 -4.42 -2.34 -3.04
N LEU A 53 -4.83 -2.92 -1.89
CA LEU A 53 -3.92 -3.22 -0.78
C LEU A 53 -2.81 -4.20 -1.16
N LYS A 54 -3.13 -5.22 -1.96
CA LYS A 54 -2.15 -6.21 -2.44
C LYS A 54 -1.18 -5.61 -3.45
N ILE A 55 -1.66 -4.75 -4.36
CA ILE A 55 -0.82 -4.03 -5.31
C ILE A 55 0.19 -3.16 -4.55
N LEU A 56 -0.26 -2.43 -3.52
CA LEU A 56 0.65 -1.64 -2.69
C LEU A 56 1.73 -2.52 -2.04
N MET A 57 1.36 -3.68 -1.50
CA MET A 57 2.33 -4.64 -0.93
C MET A 57 3.35 -5.13 -1.98
N GLU A 58 2.88 -5.50 -3.17
CA GLU A 58 3.74 -5.93 -4.28
C GLU A 58 4.74 -4.83 -4.69
N LYS A 59 4.32 -3.56 -4.72
CA LYS A 59 5.22 -2.43 -5.00
C LYS A 59 6.28 -2.21 -3.92
N ILE A 60 5.94 -2.44 -2.66
CA ILE A 60 6.92 -2.39 -1.55
C ILE A 60 8.01 -3.45 -1.75
N GLU A 61 7.64 -4.66 -2.17
CA GLU A 61 8.57 -5.76 -2.47
C GLU A 61 9.41 -5.47 -3.72
N GLU A 62 8.80 -5.01 -4.81
CA GLU A 62 9.50 -4.67 -6.06
C GLU A 62 10.57 -3.58 -5.86
N LEU A 63 10.25 -2.56 -5.06
CA LEU A 63 11.16 -1.47 -4.71
C LEU A 63 12.22 -1.86 -3.68
N LYS A 64 12.19 -3.11 -3.17
CA LYS A 64 13.13 -3.64 -2.16
C LYS A 64 13.18 -2.78 -0.90
N LEU A 65 12.02 -2.30 -0.48
CA LEU A 65 11.87 -1.52 0.76
C LEU A 65 11.80 -2.42 2.00
N ILE A 66 11.65 -3.73 1.79
CA ILE A 66 11.72 -4.82 2.78
C ILE A 66 12.57 -5.98 2.27
#